data_AF-A0A0V0V777-F1
#
_entry.id   AF-A0A0V0V777-F1
#
_cell.length_a   1.000
_cell.length_b   1.000
_cell.length_c   1.000
_cell.angle_alpha   90.00
_cell.angle_beta   90.00
_cell.angle_gamma   90.00
#
_symmetry.space_group_name_H-M   'P 1'
#
loop_
_entity.id
_entity.type
_entity.pdbx_description
1 polymer ?
#
loop_
_entity_poly.entity_id
_entity_poly.type
_entity_poly.pdbx_seq_one_letter_code
_entity_poly.pdbx_strand_id
1 'polypeptide(L)'
;MEKCATEERFQDILKMQIPNWVIDLFSNTDEIEMELEEELIDLQTNEELKPKFKNGYHSFWLQKQISDLYPGLWRMVRKFLLAFPSSYLVERSFNVVTDFLTKKRNRLQIDKCGDLRLFLTKIEPNGGV
;
A
#
# COMPACT_ATOMS: atom_id res chain seq x y z
N MET A 1 -17.44 11.43 7.99
CA MET A 1 -17.21 10.51 9.12
C MET A 1 -16.55 9.19 8.70
N GLU A 2 -16.14 9.03 7.43
CA GLU A 2 -15.69 7.73 6.88
C GLU A 2 -14.17 7.60 6.70
N LYS A 3 -13.41 8.71 6.81
CA LYS A 3 -11.94 8.68 6.74
C LYS A 3 -11.26 7.94 7.90
N CYS A 4 -11.90 7.82 9.07
CA CYS A 4 -11.29 7.21 10.26
C CYS A 4 -11.24 5.68 10.21
N ALA A 5 -12.21 5.02 9.57
CA ALA A 5 -12.34 3.56 9.65
C ALA A 5 -11.26 2.82 8.84
N THR A 6 -10.80 3.38 7.72
CA THR A 6 -9.71 2.80 6.93
C THR A 6 -8.35 2.93 7.59
N GLU A 7 -8.12 4.01 8.36
CA GLU A 7 -6.84 4.21 9.06
C GLU A 7 -6.71 3.28 10.28
N GLU A 8 -7.82 2.97 10.96
CA GLU A 8 -7.86 2.02 12.08
C GLU A 8 -7.59 0.57 11.65
N ARG A 9 -8.08 0.16 10.48
CA ARG A 9 -7.93 -1.22 9.97
C ARG A 9 -6.51 -1.61 9.58
N PHE A 10 -5.63 -0.64 9.34
CA PHE A 10 -4.25 -0.86 8.93
C PHE A 10 -3.22 -0.42 9.96
N GLN A 11 -3.68 -0.12 11.18
CA GLN A 11 -2.77 0.25 12.26
C GLN A 11 -1.74 -0.84 12.54
N ASP A 12 -2.10 -2.11 12.36
CA ASP A 12 -1.20 -3.26 12.46
C ASP A 12 -0.07 -3.23 11.41
N ILE A 13 -0.38 -2.90 10.16
CA ILE A 13 0.61 -2.77 9.07
C ILE A 13 1.47 -1.51 9.27
N LEU A 14 0.86 -0.40 9.67
CA LEU A 14 1.56 0.87 9.90
C LEU A 14 2.45 0.85 11.15
N LYS A 15 2.08 0.04 12.15
CA LYS A 15 2.89 -0.20 13.36
C LYS A 15 3.93 -1.31 13.16
N MET A 16 3.95 -1.97 12.00
CA MET A 16 4.93 -3.01 11.71
C MET A 16 6.31 -2.36 11.56
N GLN A 17 7.18 -2.60 12.53
CA GLN A 17 8.57 -2.17 12.49
C GLN A 17 9.29 -3.04 11.45
N ILE A 18 9.68 -2.43 10.33
CA ILE A 18 10.56 -3.09 9.35
C ILE A 18 11.97 -2.98 9.91
N PRO A 19 12.66 -4.10 10.17
CA PRO A 19 14.03 -4.04 10.64
C PRO A 19 14.92 -3.34 9.63
N ASN A 20 15.81 -2.47 10.10
CA ASN A 20 16.65 -1.66 9.22
C ASN A 20 17.53 -2.52 8.29
N TRP A 21 17.96 -3.70 8.75
CA TRP A 21 18.76 -4.64 7.97
C TRP A 21 18.08 -5.15 6.68
N VAL A 22 16.74 -5.09 6.60
CA VAL A 22 15.97 -5.46 5.40
C VAL A 22 16.21 -4.46 4.25
N ILE A 23 16.41 -3.18 4.62
CA ILE A 23 16.60 -2.05 3.69
C ILE A 23 18.09 -1.78 3.50
N ASP A 24 18.87 -1.85 4.58
CA ASP A 24 20.31 -1.65 4.60
C ASP A 24 20.99 -2.74 5.42
N LEU A 25 21.58 -3.72 4.72
CA LEU A 25 22.30 -4.85 5.32
C LEU A 25 23.36 -4.44 6.36
N PHE A 26 23.90 -3.21 6.32
CA PHE A 26 24.96 -2.75 7.25
C PHE A 26 24.46 -1.87 8.39
N SER A 27 23.15 -1.65 8.49
CA SER A 27 22.56 -0.89 9.60
C SER A 27 22.53 -1.70 10.90
N ASN A 28 22.35 -1.02 12.05
CA ASN A 28 22.38 -1.64 13.38
C ASN A 28 21.49 -2.90 13.47
N THR A 29 22.08 -3.98 13.97
CA THR A 29 21.50 -5.34 14.11
C THR A 29 20.90 -5.61 15.49
N ASP A 30 20.59 -4.56 16.26
CA ASP A 30 20.23 -4.66 17.69
C ASP A 30 18.91 -5.42 17.96
N GLU A 31 18.10 -5.74 16.94
CA GLU A 31 16.80 -6.42 17.03
C GLU A 31 16.69 -7.67 16.14
N ILE A 32 17.78 -8.42 15.99
CA ILE A 32 17.77 -9.68 15.23
C ILE A 32 17.56 -10.86 16.18
N GLU A 33 16.62 -11.75 15.82
CA GLU A 33 16.54 -13.08 16.43
C GLU A 33 17.87 -13.81 16.22
N MET A 34 18.49 -14.35 17.28
CA MET A 34 19.79 -15.05 17.20
C MET A 34 19.83 -16.09 16.06
N GLU A 35 18.70 -16.74 15.78
CA GLU A 35 18.57 -17.74 14.72
C GLU A 35 18.74 -17.17 13.29
N LEU A 36 18.57 -15.87 13.11
CA LEU A 36 18.75 -15.15 11.84
C LEU A 36 20.09 -14.42 11.76
N GLU A 37 20.81 -14.29 12.88
CA GLU A 37 22.08 -13.56 12.96
C GLU A 37 23.16 -14.26 12.12
N GLU A 38 23.25 -15.58 12.19
CA GLU A 38 24.19 -16.38 11.38
C GLU A 38 23.96 -16.19 9.88
N GLU A 39 22.70 -16.33 9.43
CA GLU A 39 22.33 -16.11 8.02
C GLU A 39 22.65 -14.66 7.58
N LEU A 40 22.46 -13.68 8.46
CA LEU A 40 22.75 -12.29 8.14
C LEU A 40 24.25 -12.03 8.04
N ILE A 41 25.05 -12.57 8.95
CA ILE A 41 26.51 -12.43 8.92
C ILE A 41 27.08 -13.06 7.64
N ASP A 42 26.60 -14.24 7.26
CA ASP A 42 27.01 -14.90 6.01
C ASP A 42 26.65 -14.05 4.78
N LEU A 43 25.43 -13.50 4.76
CA LEU A 43 24.98 -12.61 3.69
C LEU A 43 25.80 -11.30 3.64
N GLN A 44 26.11 -10.70 4.79
CA GLN A 44 26.95 -9.51 4.91
C GLN A 44 28.41 -9.76 4.52
N THR A 45 28.90 -10.99 4.65
CA THR A 45 30.28 -11.36 4.30
C THR A 45 30.41 -11.72 2.82
N ASN A 46 29.29 -12.07 2.17
CA ASN A 46 29.27 -12.45 0.76
C ASN A 46 29.47 -11.25 -0.20
N GLU A 47 30.68 -11.11 -0.73
CA GLU A 47 31.04 -10.02 -1.64
C GLU A 47 30.32 -10.05 -3.00
N GLU A 48 29.86 -11.22 -3.45
CA GLU A 48 29.12 -11.35 -4.71
C GLU A 48 27.67 -10.87 -4.60
N LEU A 49 27.07 -10.99 -3.42
CA LEU A 49 25.68 -10.60 -3.15
C LEU A 49 25.54 -9.12 -2.78
N LYS A 50 26.56 -8.51 -2.17
CA LYS A 50 26.62 -7.06 -1.87
C LYS A 50 26.24 -6.15 -3.06
N PRO A 51 26.87 -6.27 -4.25
CA PRO A 51 26.52 -5.41 -5.38
C PRO A 51 25.11 -5.68 -5.90
N LYS A 52 24.63 -6.94 -5.82
CA LYS A 52 23.26 -7.29 -6.22
C LYS A 52 22.23 -6.64 -5.30
N PHE A 53 22.51 -6.56 -4.01
CA PHE A 53 21.66 -5.85 -3.05
C PHE A 53 21.60 -4.34 -3.33
N LYS A 54 22.75 -3.72 -3.64
CA LYS A 54 22.83 -2.29 -3.99
C LYS A 54 22.06 -1.94 -5.26
N ASN A 55 21.90 -2.87 -6.20
CA ASN A 55 21.08 -2.68 -7.39
C ASN A 55 19.57 -2.68 -7.12
N GLY A 56 19.13 -3.08 -5.92
CA GLY A 56 17.74 -3.01 -5.48
C GLY A 56 17.37 -4.13 -4.52
N TYR A 57 17.02 -3.78 -3.28
CA TYR A 57 16.69 -4.76 -2.23
C TYR A 57 15.45 -5.60 -2.58
N HIS A 58 14.41 -5.01 -3.18
CA HIS A 58 13.20 -5.76 -3.56
C HIS A 58 13.51 -6.90 -4.54
N SER A 59 14.22 -6.60 -5.63
CA SER A 59 14.55 -7.58 -6.66
C SER A 59 15.60 -8.58 -6.16
N PHE A 60 16.47 -8.16 -5.24
CA PHE A 60 17.42 -9.04 -4.56
C PHE A 60 16.71 -10.12 -3.75
N TRP A 61 15.82 -9.73 -2.84
CA TRP A 61 15.13 -10.66 -1.95
C TRP A 61 14.25 -11.64 -2.72
N LEU A 62 13.58 -11.20 -3.81
CA LEU A 62 12.73 -12.04 -4.64
C LEU A 62 13.47 -13.14 -5.43
N GLN A 63 14.80 -13.20 -5.41
CA GLN A 63 15.56 -14.21 -6.14
C GLN A 63 15.44 -15.58 -5.47
N LYS A 64 15.17 -16.62 -6.28
CA LYS A 64 15.07 -18.00 -5.79
C LYS A 64 16.33 -18.44 -5.03
N GLN A 65 17.51 -18.05 -5.52
CA GLN A 65 18.78 -18.37 -4.85
C GLN A 65 18.84 -17.86 -3.40
N ILE A 66 18.24 -16.70 -3.11
CA ILE A 66 18.24 -16.11 -1.76
C ILE A 66 17.26 -16.87 -0.86
N SER A 67 16.12 -17.29 -1.40
CA SER A 67 15.18 -18.16 -0.69
C SER A 67 15.78 -19.52 -0.33
N ASP A 68 16.67 -20.06 -1.17
CA ASP A 68 17.28 -21.38 -0.97
C ASP A 68 18.49 -21.31 -0.02
N LEU A 69 19.29 -20.23 -0.10
CA LEU A 69 20.50 -20.04 0.72
C LEU A 69 20.21 -19.46 2.11
N TYR A 70 19.23 -18.57 2.23
CA TYR A 70 18.90 -17.85 3.47
C TYR A 70 17.40 -17.96 3.77
N PRO A 71 16.89 -19.18 4.06
CA PRO A 71 15.47 -19.43 4.22
C PRO A 71 14.86 -18.72 5.43
N GLY A 72 15.62 -18.53 6.52
CA GLY A 72 15.19 -17.81 7.70
C GLY A 72 14.94 -16.33 7.41
N LEU A 73 15.96 -15.66 6.85
CA LEU A 73 15.87 -14.25 6.45
C LEU A 73 14.76 -14.03 5.43
N TRP A 74 14.71 -14.88 4.40
CA TRP A 74 13.69 -14.79 3.36
C TRP A 74 12.27 -14.93 3.91
N ARG A 75 12.02 -15.86 4.83
CA ARG A 75 10.71 -16.04 5.47
C ARG A 75 10.25 -14.78 6.19
N MET A 76 11.17 -14.06 6.83
CA MET A 76 10.88 -12.83 7.54
C MET A 76 10.61 -11.68 6.57
N VAL A 77 11.52 -11.45 5.62
CA VAL A 77 11.39 -10.43 4.56
C VAL A 77 10.09 -10.61 3.75
N ARG A 78 9.72 -11.86 3.45
CA ARG A 78 8.50 -12.20 2.72
C ARG A 78 7.23 -11.73 3.44
N LYS A 79 7.18 -11.74 4.79
CA LYS A 79 6.02 -11.23 5.54
C LYS A 79 5.83 -9.73 5.30
N PHE A 80 6.92 -8.97 5.32
CA PHE A 80 6.91 -7.53 5.03
C PHE A 80 6.55 -7.25 3.57
N LEU A 81 7.18 -7.97 2.63
CA LEU A 81 6.91 -7.83 1.20
C LEU A 81 5.49 -8.27 0.80
N LEU A 82 4.81 -9.14 1.54
CA LEU A 82 3.42 -9.53 1.27
C LEU A 82 2.41 -8.56 1.90
N ALA A 83 2.72 -8.05 3.10
CA ALA A 83 1.86 -7.12 3.83
C ALA A 83 1.76 -5.75 3.13
N PHE A 84 2.85 -5.28 2.50
CA PHE A 84 2.92 -3.94 1.94
C PHE A 84 2.15 -3.72 0.61
N PRO A 85 2.21 -4.63 -0.39
CA PRO A 85 1.61 -4.40 -1.71
C PRO A 85 0.12 -4.78 -1.80
N SER A 86 -0.32 -5.79 -1.05
CA SER A 86 -1.62 -6.43 -1.31
C SER A 86 -2.81 -5.70 -0.71
N SER A 87 -2.65 -5.07 0.46
CA SER A 87 -3.75 -4.46 1.20
C SER A 87 -3.73 -2.93 1.11
N TYR A 88 -2.57 -2.31 1.38
CA TYR A 88 -2.46 -0.85 1.43
C TYR A 88 -2.67 -0.17 0.07
N LEU A 89 -1.96 -0.63 -0.97
CA LEU A 89 -2.05 0.00 -2.30
C LEU A 89 -3.41 -0.22 -2.96
N VAL A 90 -3.98 -1.41 -2.78
CA VAL A 90 -5.31 -1.74 -3.28
C VAL A 90 -6.35 -0.88 -2.55
N GLU A 91 -6.42 -0.89 -1.22
CA GLU A 91 -7.42 -0.10 -0.51
C GLU A 91 -7.22 1.41 -0.69
N ARG A 92 -5.99 1.93 -0.72
CA ARG A 92 -5.73 3.36 -0.99
C ARG A 92 -6.17 3.76 -2.39
N SER A 93 -5.91 2.95 -3.41
CA SER A 93 -6.35 3.23 -4.78
C SER A 93 -7.88 3.17 -4.90
N PHE A 94 -8.54 2.19 -4.28
CA PHE A 94 -10.00 2.10 -4.22
C PHE A 94 -10.64 3.25 -3.43
N ASN A 95 -10.04 3.72 -2.34
CA ASN A 95 -10.52 4.86 -1.57
C ASN A 95 -10.45 6.17 -2.37
N VAL A 96 -9.36 6.40 -3.11
CA VAL A 96 -9.25 7.56 -4.02
C VAL A 96 -10.30 7.50 -5.12
N VAL A 97 -10.53 6.32 -5.71
CA VAL A 97 -11.54 6.12 -6.76
C VAL A 97 -12.97 6.34 -6.21
N THR A 98 -13.26 5.85 -5.02
CA THR A 98 -14.58 6.03 -4.39
C THR A 98 -14.82 7.48 -3.95
N ASP A 99 -13.84 8.17 -3.35
CA ASP A 99 -13.93 9.61 -3.06
C ASP A 99 -14.13 10.43 -4.34
N PHE A 100 -13.39 10.10 -5.41
CA PHE A 100 -13.54 10.72 -6.72
C PHE A 100 -14.94 10.49 -7.32
N LEU A 101 -15.44 9.25 -7.30
CA LEU A 101 -16.79 8.91 -7.79
C LEU A 101 -17.89 9.56 -6.95
N THR A 102 -17.71 9.64 -5.64
CA THR A 102 -18.68 10.24 -4.71
C THR A 102 -18.73 11.75 -4.88
N LYS A 103 -17.57 12.42 -5.03
CA LYS A 103 -17.51 13.84 -5.39
C LYS A 103 -18.11 14.12 -6.76
N LYS A 104 -17.87 13.25 -7.75
CA LYS A 104 -18.45 13.38 -9.10
C LYS A 104 -19.97 13.20 -9.09
N ARG A 105 -20.49 12.25 -8.29
CA ARG A 105 -21.94 12.04 -8.09
C ARG A 105 -22.60 13.17 -7.30
N ASN A 106 -21.97 13.68 -6.24
CA ASN A 106 -22.48 14.83 -5.49
C ASN A 106 -22.51 16.11 -6.35
N ARG A 107 -21.51 16.34 -7.22
CA ARG A 107 -21.57 17.40 -8.23
C ARG A 107 -22.71 17.20 -9.23
N LEU A 108 -22.88 16.00 -9.76
CA LEU A 108 -23.97 15.67 -10.68
C LEU A 108 -25.36 15.79 -10.04
N GLN A 109 -25.52 15.50 -8.76
CA GLN A 109 -26.79 15.68 -8.06
C GLN A 109 -27.08 17.17 -7.76
N ILE A 110 -26.07 17.99 -7.45
CA ILE A 110 -26.26 19.44 -7.28
C ILE A 110 -26.64 20.10 -8.62
N ASP A 111 -25.97 19.70 -9.71
CA ASP A 111 -26.21 20.24 -11.06
C ASP A 111 -27.56 19.75 -11.66
N LYS A 112 -27.97 18.50 -11.38
CA LYS A 112 -29.25 17.96 -11.89
C LYS A 112 -30.47 18.23 -11.00
N CYS A 113 -30.31 18.45 -9.70
CA CYS A 113 -31.44 18.69 -8.77
C CYS A 113 -31.92 20.15 -8.76
N GLY A 114 -31.09 21.10 -9.21
CA GLY A 114 -31.47 22.50 -9.41
C GLY A 114 -32.11 22.79 -10.77
N ASP A 115 -31.58 22.23 -11.86
CA ASP A 115 -31.97 22.64 -13.22
C ASP A 115 -33.22 21.94 -13.77
N LEU A 116 -33.51 20.69 -13.37
CA LEU A 116 -34.71 19.98 -13.84
C LEU A 116 -36.02 20.58 -13.29
N ARG A 117 -35.99 21.25 -12.13
CA ARG A 117 -37.16 21.98 -11.60
C ARG A 117 -37.38 23.34 -12.28
N LEU A 118 -36.37 23.92 -12.93
CA LEU A 118 -36.52 25.17 -13.69
C LEU A 118 -37.04 24.92 -15.12
N PHE A 119 -36.75 23.75 -15.69
CA PHE A 119 -37.18 23.41 -17.06
C PHE A 119 -38.64 22.93 -17.17
N LEU A 120 -39.25 22.44 -16.08
CA LEU A 120 -40.63 21.93 -16.09
C LEU A 120 -41.70 22.97 -15.76
N THR A 121 -41.33 24.16 -15.27
CA THR A 121 -42.28 25.24 -14.91
C THR A 121 -42.48 26.28 -16.00
N LYS A 122 -41.88 26.10 -17.19
CA LYS A 122 -42.03 27.01 -18.33
C LYS A 122 -43.06 26.57 -19.39
N ILE A 123 -43.90 25.59 -19.08
CA ILE A 123 -45.05 25.22 -19.92
C ILE A 123 -46.26 26.00 -19.38
N GLU A 124 -46.53 27.17 -19.96
CA GLU A 124 -47.75 27.92 -19.72
C GLU A 124 -48.97 27.09 -20.14
N PRO A 125 -50.02 26.96 -19.31
CA PRO A 125 -51.28 26.42 -19.76
C PRO A 125 -51.96 27.48 -20.62
N ASN A 126 -52.14 27.16 -21.90
CA ASN A 126 -52.83 28.01 -22.86
C ASN A 126 -54.32 28.10 -22.45
N GLY A 127 -54.68 29.14 -21.70
CA GLY A 127 -56.05 29.42 -21.29
C GLY A 127 -56.81 30.07 -22.44
N GLY A 128 -57.58 29.27 -23.17
CA GLY A 128 -58.59 29.76 -24.10
C GLY A 128 -59.98 29.59 -23.49
N VAL A 129 -60.68 30.71 -23.27
CA VAL A 129 -62.09 30.96 -23.62
C VAL A 129 -62.24 32.46 -23.86
#